data_AF-A0A660VYW0-F1
#
_entry.id   AF-A0A660VYW0-F1
#
_cell.length_a   1.000
_cell.length_b   1.000
_cell.length_c   1.000
_cell.angle_alpha   90.00
_cell.angle_beta   90.00
_cell.angle_gamma   90.00
#
_symmetry.space_group_name_H-M   'P 1'
#
loop_
_entity.id
_entity.type
_entity.pdbx_description
1 polymer ?
#
loop_
_entity_poly.entity_id
_entity_poly.type
_entity_poly.pdbx_seq_one_letter_code
_entity_poly.pdbx_strand_id
1 'polypeptide(L)'
;MPRNDGSSGWPTGITRIEPDEIRLRGYRIDELMGRLRFADVVFLAFRGELPSREEAELLDALLVAAVDHGVTPPSALAARTVASTGAALNASIAAGVLAINRFHGGAIEDAMRLFYEGVRSAGEDGDLASAADAL
;
A
#
# COMPACT_ATOMS: atom_id res chain seq x y z
N MET A 1 6.97 -37.08 4.50
CA MET A 1 6.79 -35.61 4.60
C MET A 1 7.14 -35.21 6.03
N PRO A 2 8.10 -34.31 6.27
CA PRO A 2 8.44 -33.91 7.63
C PRO A 2 7.26 -33.14 8.24
N ARG A 3 6.93 -33.42 9.50
CA ARG A 3 5.91 -32.70 10.26
C ARG A 3 6.51 -31.36 10.68
N ASN A 4 5.83 -30.28 10.31
CA ASN A 4 6.17 -28.91 10.71
C ASN A 4 5.79 -28.76 12.19
N ASP A 5 6.77 -28.66 13.08
CA ASP A 5 6.59 -28.53 14.54
C ASP A 5 6.40 -27.08 15.01
N GLY A 6 6.07 -26.18 14.09
CA GLY A 6 5.74 -24.78 14.39
C GLY A 6 6.94 -23.89 14.70
N SER A 7 8.17 -24.42 14.71
CA SER A 7 9.34 -23.68 15.19
C SER A 7 10.33 -23.21 14.12
N SER A 8 10.11 -23.51 12.83
CA SER A 8 11.06 -23.20 11.73
C SER A 8 10.53 -22.20 10.69
N GLY A 9 9.89 -21.12 11.12
CA GLY A 9 9.36 -20.08 10.22
C GLY A 9 10.36 -18.95 9.95
N TRP A 10 10.29 -18.35 8.75
CA TRP A 10 10.93 -17.06 8.47
C TRP A 10 10.36 -16.02 9.45
N PRO A 11 11.19 -15.37 10.29
CA PRO A 11 10.68 -14.44 11.29
C PRO A 11 10.02 -13.24 10.61
N THR A 12 8.83 -12.85 11.09
CA THR A 12 8.10 -11.69 10.60
C THR A 12 7.52 -10.88 11.76
N GLY A 13 7.53 -9.56 11.62
CA GLY A 13 6.85 -8.63 12.52
C GLY A 13 5.44 -8.27 12.06
N ILE A 14 4.91 -8.91 11.01
CA ILE A 14 3.62 -8.56 10.40
C ILE A 14 2.48 -9.43 10.93
N THR A 15 2.61 -10.75 10.85
CA THR A 15 1.52 -11.68 11.19
C THR A 15 2.00 -12.74 12.17
N ARG A 16 1.16 -13.05 13.17
CA ARG A 16 1.32 -14.22 14.05
C ARG A 16 0.06 -15.07 13.96
N ILE A 17 0.24 -16.38 13.83
CA ILE A 17 -0.85 -17.35 13.73
C ILE A 17 -0.64 -18.37 14.84
N GLU A 18 -1.64 -18.49 15.71
CA GLU A 18 -1.73 -19.49 16.78
C GLU A 18 -3.13 -20.15 16.69
N PRO A 19 -3.35 -21.32 17.33
CA PRO A 19 -4.69 -21.89 17.43
C PRO A 19 -5.69 -20.85 17.97
N ASP A 20 -6.80 -20.65 17.26
CA ASP A 20 -7.88 -19.70 17.60
C ASP A 20 -7.46 -18.21 17.72
N GLU A 21 -6.28 -17.86 17.21
CA GLU A 21 -5.76 -16.49 17.29
C GLU A 21 -4.92 -16.12 16.06
N ILE A 22 -5.38 -15.13 15.32
CA ILE A 22 -4.62 -14.51 14.22
C ILE A 22 -4.36 -13.06 14.61
N ARG A 23 -3.09 -12.64 14.59
CA ARG A 23 -2.70 -11.25 14.84
C ARG A 23 -2.08 -10.61 13.62
N LEU A 24 -2.48 -9.37 13.36
CA LEU A 24 -1.81 -8.43 12.45
C LEU A 24 -1.15 -7.34 13.29
N ARG A 25 0.19 -7.24 13.22
CA ARG A 25 0.98 -6.24 13.95
C ARG A 25 0.66 -6.18 15.45
N GLY A 26 0.39 -7.35 16.05
CA GLY A 26 0.05 -7.49 17.47
C GLY A 26 -1.44 -7.38 17.81
N TYR A 27 -2.29 -6.88 16.91
CA TYR A 27 -3.74 -6.79 17.11
C TYR A 27 -4.44 -8.06 16.67
N ARG A 28 -5.38 -8.59 17.47
CA ARG A 28 -6.14 -9.78 17.04
C ARG A 28 -7.11 -9.39 15.93
N ILE A 29 -7.23 -10.24 14.90
CA ILE A 29 -8.04 -9.90 13.72
C ILE A 29 -9.53 -9.72 14.06
N ASP A 30 -10.04 -10.49 15.02
CA ASP A 30 -11.41 -10.43 15.53
C ASP A 30 -11.70 -9.16 16.36
N GLU A 31 -10.67 -8.54 16.91
CA GLU A 31 -10.78 -7.21 17.51
C GLU A 31 -10.90 -6.12 16.44
N LEU A 32 -10.33 -6.32 15.25
CA LEU A 32 -10.40 -5.35 14.16
C LEU A 32 -11.70 -5.44 13.35
N MET A 33 -12.23 -6.65 13.17
CA MET A 33 -13.42 -6.92 12.36
C MET A 33 -14.64 -6.09 12.82
N GLY A 34 -15.27 -5.38 11.88
CA GLY A 34 -16.45 -4.56 12.13
C GLY A 34 -16.19 -3.28 12.94
N ARG A 35 -14.95 -3.04 13.38
CA ARG A 35 -14.56 -1.83 14.13
C ARG A 35 -13.71 -0.87 13.31
N LEU A 36 -12.84 -1.41 12.45
CA LEU A 36 -11.97 -0.64 11.58
C LEU A 36 -12.39 -0.72 10.12
N ARG A 37 -12.05 0.31 9.34
CA ARG A 37 -12.23 0.35 7.89
C ARG A 37 -11.08 -0.38 7.20
N PHE A 38 -11.28 -0.73 5.93
CA PHE A 38 -10.23 -1.36 5.12
C PHE A 38 -8.95 -0.53 5.08
N ALA A 39 -9.06 0.79 4.87
CA ALA A 39 -7.92 1.72 4.88
C ALA A 39 -7.12 1.67 6.18
N ASP A 40 -7.81 1.62 7.33
CA ASP A 40 -7.15 1.61 8.65
C ASP A 40 -6.33 0.33 8.86
N VAL A 41 -6.84 -0.82 8.39
CA VAL A 41 -6.14 -2.11 8.47
C VAL A 41 -4.96 -2.17 7.48
N VAL A 42 -5.08 -1.55 6.31
CA VAL A 42 -3.97 -1.38 5.36
C VAL A 42 -2.87 -0.51 5.96
N PHE A 43 -3.24 0.60 6.60
CA PHE A 43 -2.30 1.46 7.32
C PHE A 43 -1.57 0.66 8.40
N LEU A 44 -2.31 -0.06 9.24
CA LEU A 44 -1.74 -0.91 10.28
C LEU A 44 -0.73 -1.90 9.70
N ALA A 45 -1.08 -2.62 8.63
CA ALA A 45 -0.19 -3.61 8.01
C ALA A 45 1.16 -2.99 7.60
N PHE A 46 1.15 -1.80 7.01
CA PHE A 46 2.35 -1.11 6.53
C PHE A 46 3.13 -0.40 7.65
N ARG A 47 2.45 0.34 8.51
CA ARG A 47 3.08 1.21 9.53
C ARG A 47 3.37 0.51 10.84
N GLY A 48 2.63 -0.56 11.17
CA GLY A 48 2.78 -1.31 12.41
C GLY A 48 1.97 -0.77 13.59
N GLU A 49 1.33 0.39 13.42
CA GLU A 49 0.47 1.05 14.40
C GLU A 49 -0.85 1.47 13.75
N LEU A 50 -1.88 1.68 14.57
CA LEU A 50 -3.17 2.18 14.08
C LEU A 50 -3.05 3.66 13.68
N PRO A 51 -3.72 4.09 12.60
CA PRO A 51 -3.65 5.48 12.18
C PRO A 51 -4.33 6.43 13.17
N SER A 52 -3.86 7.67 13.21
CA SER A 52 -4.65 8.79 13.72
C SER A 52 -5.91 9.01 12.87
N ARG A 53 -6.84 9.83 13.34
CA ARG A 53 -8.04 10.17 12.57
C ARG A 53 -7.68 10.83 11.22
N GLU A 54 -6.72 11.75 11.25
CA GLU A 54 -6.27 12.49 10.07
C GLU A 54 -5.53 11.59 9.08
N GLU A 55 -4.67 10.68 9.57
CA GLU A 55 -3.98 9.69 8.74
C GLU A 55 -4.97 8.73 8.08
N ALA A 56 -6.00 8.31 8.83
CA ALA A 56 -7.05 7.43 8.36
C ALA A 56 -7.91 8.11 7.29
N GLU A 57 -8.28 9.37 7.47
CA GLU A 57 -9.03 10.17 6.47
C GLU A 57 -8.20 10.39 5.21
N LEU A 58 -6.91 10.71 5.36
CA LEU A 58 -5.99 10.90 4.24
C LEU A 58 -5.80 9.62 3.42
N LEU A 59 -5.52 8.48 4.07
CA LEU A 59 -5.31 7.23 3.36
C LEU A 59 -6.58 6.76 2.64
N ASP A 60 -7.75 6.93 3.26
CA ASP A 60 -9.03 6.58 2.64
C ASP A 60 -9.26 7.42 1.37
N ALA A 61 -9.03 8.74 1.44
CA ALA A 61 -9.11 9.61 0.27
C ALA A 61 -8.10 9.23 -0.83
N LEU A 62 -6.87 8.86 -0.47
CA LEU A 62 -5.85 8.40 -1.40
C LEU A 62 -6.27 7.09 -2.11
N LEU A 63 -6.79 6.12 -1.36
CA LEU A 63 -7.24 4.85 -1.92
C LEU A 63 -8.43 5.04 -2.86
N VAL A 64 -9.37 5.93 -2.51
CA VAL A 64 -10.50 6.28 -3.38
C VAL A 64 -10.02 6.98 -4.65
N ALA A 65 -9.11 7.95 -4.54
CA ALA A 65 -8.57 8.66 -5.70
C ALA A 65 -7.78 7.73 -6.65
N ALA A 66 -7.13 6.69 -6.12
CA ALA A 66 -6.31 5.76 -6.90
C ALA A 66 -7.09 4.57 -7.48
N VAL A 67 -8.39 4.42 -7.17
CA VAL A 67 -9.14 3.19 -7.48
C VAL A 67 -9.24 2.92 -8.99
N ASP A 68 -9.34 3.98 -9.81
CA ASP A 68 -9.36 3.87 -11.25
C ASP A 68 -8.97 5.21 -11.91
N HIS A 69 -8.38 5.12 -13.10
CA HIS A 69 -8.10 6.27 -13.97
C HIS A 69 -8.35 5.92 -15.45
N GLY A 70 -9.21 4.94 -15.70
CA GLY A 70 -9.72 4.57 -17.01
C GLY A 70 -9.09 3.31 -17.59
N VAL A 71 -9.48 3.00 -18.84
CA VAL A 71 -9.15 1.73 -19.50
C VAL A 71 -7.91 1.76 -20.39
N THR A 72 -7.34 2.94 -20.60
CA THR A 72 -6.15 3.19 -21.43
C THR A 72 -4.80 3.10 -20.71
N PRO A 73 -4.68 3.21 -19.37
CA PRO A 73 -3.41 3.02 -18.69
C PRO A 73 -2.82 1.62 -18.96
N PRO A 74 -1.48 1.48 -19.03
CA PRO A 74 -0.82 0.21 -19.32
C PRO A 74 -1.29 -0.97 -18.45
N SER A 75 -1.51 -0.76 -17.15
CA SER A 75 -2.00 -1.80 -16.23
C SER A 75 -3.43 -2.25 -16.54
N ALA A 76 -4.33 -1.31 -16.85
CA ALA A 76 -5.69 -1.61 -17.25
C ALA A 76 -5.73 -2.33 -18.60
N LEU A 77 -4.94 -1.87 -19.59
CA LEU A 77 -4.83 -2.54 -20.89
C LEU A 77 -4.26 -3.95 -20.77
N ALA A 78 -3.17 -4.14 -20.02
CA ALA A 78 -2.57 -5.46 -19.83
C ALA A 78 -3.55 -6.46 -19.21
N ALA A 79 -4.24 -6.06 -18.15
CA ALA A 79 -5.25 -6.91 -17.51
C ALA A 79 -6.39 -7.27 -18.46
N ARG A 80 -6.89 -6.29 -19.24
CA ARG A 80 -7.97 -6.49 -20.22
C ARG A 80 -7.55 -7.37 -21.38
N THR A 81 -6.33 -7.20 -21.91
CA THR A 81 -5.80 -8.03 -23.00
C THR A 81 -5.70 -9.48 -22.56
N VAL A 82 -5.16 -9.76 -21.38
CA VAL A 82 -5.09 -11.13 -20.84
C VAL A 82 -6.49 -11.69 -20.57
N ALA A 83 -7.38 -10.91 -19.98
CA ALA A 83 -8.77 -11.34 -19.77
C ALA A 83 -9.49 -11.71 -21.08
N SER A 84 -9.21 -10.98 -22.17
CA SER A 84 -9.83 -11.21 -23.49
C SER A 84 -9.49 -12.58 -24.10
N THR A 85 -8.42 -13.24 -23.62
CA THR A 85 -8.07 -14.59 -24.06
C THR A 85 -8.83 -15.68 -23.31
N GLY A 86 -9.72 -15.32 -22.38
CA GLY A 86 -10.41 -16.27 -21.49
C GLY A 86 -9.61 -16.68 -20.26
N ALA A 87 -8.54 -15.94 -19.92
CA ALA A 87 -7.74 -16.21 -18.72
C ALA A 87 -8.55 -15.98 -17.42
N ALA A 88 -8.21 -16.74 -16.36
CA ALA A 88 -8.82 -16.59 -15.05
C ALA A 88 -8.56 -15.19 -14.45
N LEU A 89 -9.49 -14.71 -13.61
CA LEU A 89 -9.46 -13.35 -13.03
C LEU A 89 -8.13 -13.03 -12.34
N ASN A 90 -7.59 -13.96 -11.54
CA ASN A 90 -6.33 -13.77 -10.84
C ASN A 90 -5.13 -13.61 -11.80
N ALA A 91 -5.13 -14.32 -12.93
CA ALA A 91 -4.08 -14.17 -13.95
C ALA A 91 -4.19 -12.82 -14.67
N SER A 92 -5.41 -12.39 -14.98
CA SER A 92 -5.68 -11.07 -15.59
C SER A 92 -5.27 -9.92 -14.66
N ILE A 93 -5.60 -10.00 -13.37
CA ILE A 93 -5.17 -9.01 -12.37
C ILE A 93 -3.64 -9.01 -12.24
N ALA A 94 -3.01 -10.19 -12.17
CA ALA A 94 -1.56 -10.29 -12.08
C ALA A 94 -0.85 -9.60 -13.26
N ALA A 95 -1.38 -9.72 -14.48
CA ALA A 95 -0.84 -9.03 -15.66
C ALA A 95 -0.90 -7.49 -15.50
N GLY A 96 -2.01 -6.96 -14.98
CA GLY A 96 -2.12 -5.53 -14.68
C GLY A 96 -1.17 -5.06 -13.59
N VAL A 97 -1.02 -5.83 -12.51
CA VAL A 97 -0.09 -5.53 -11.41
C VAL A 97 1.36 -5.53 -11.88
N LEU A 98 1.75 -6.50 -12.72
CA LEU A 98 3.11 -6.58 -13.29
C LEU A 98 3.43 -5.41 -14.23
N ALA A 99 2.44 -4.72 -14.77
CA ALA A 99 2.65 -3.51 -15.56
C ALA A 99 2.95 -2.28 -14.69
N ILE A 100 2.65 -2.30 -13.38
CA ILE A 100 3.00 -1.23 -12.45
C ILE A 100 4.50 -1.28 -12.17
N ASN A 101 5.18 -0.17 -12.42
CA ASN A 101 6.62 -0.03 -12.19
C ASN A 101 7.01 1.45 -12.05
N ARG A 102 8.31 1.72 -11.95
CA ARG A 102 8.90 3.07 -11.94
C ARG A 102 8.23 4.05 -12.92
N PHE A 103 7.98 3.62 -14.15
CA PHE A 103 7.47 4.48 -15.22
C PHE A 103 5.93 4.45 -15.36
N HIS A 104 5.25 3.56 -14.64
CA HIS A 104 3.79 3.46 -14.64
C HIS A 104 3.27 3.22 -13.22
N GLY A 105 2.76 4.26 -12.59
CA GLY A 105 2.34 4.26 -11.18
C GLY A 105 3.44 4.66 -10.18
N GLY A 106 4.71 4.75 -10.60
CA GLY A 106 5.85 5.07 -9.73
C GLY A 106 6.05 6.56 -9.38
N ALA A 107 5.38 7.49 -10.09
CA ALA A 107 5.61 8.93 -9.94
C ALA A 107 5.33 9.49 -8.53
N ILE A 108 4.51 8.79 -7.73
CA ILE A 108 4.15 9.19 -6.38
C ILE A 108 5.39 9.22 -5.47
N GLU A 109 6.25 8.20 -5.56
CA GLU A 109 7.44 8.11 -4.71
C GLU A 109 8.46 9.19 -5.06
N ASP A 110 8.72 9.42 -6.35
CA ASP A 110 9.63 10.45 -6.83
C ASP A 110 9.15 11.85 -6.44
N ALA A 111 7.85 12.13 -6.61
CA ALA A 111 7.26 13.40 -6.17
C ALA A 111 7.38 13.59 -4.66
N MET A 112 7.16 12.54 -3.86
CA MET A 112 7.30 12.61 -2.41
C MET A 112 8.75 12.89 -2.01
N ARG A 113 9.73 12.24 -2.63
CA ARG A 113 11.17 12.52 -2.41
C ARG A 113 11.51 13.98 -2.69
N LEU A 114 11.01 14.52 -3.81
CA LEU A 114 11.19 15.92 -4.18
C LEU A 114 10.63 16.87 -3.10
N PHE A 115 9.39 16.63 -2.65
CA PHE A 115 8.77 17.45 -1.61
C PHE A 115 9.52 17.37 -0.27
N TYR A 116 9.95 16.18 0.14
CA TYR A 116 10.74 16.01 1.36
C TYR A 116 12.07 16.75 1.30
N GLU A 117 12.75 16.73 0.15
CA GLU A 117 13.99 17.45 -0.05
C GLU A 117 13.79 18.97 0.02
N GLY A 118 12.73 19.49 -0.59
CA GLY A 118 12.35 20.90 -0.51
C GLY A 118 12.09 21.34 0.93
N VAL A 119 11.23 20.62 1.65
CA VAL A 119 10.90 20.93 3.06
C VAL A 119 12.15 20.87 3.94
N ARG A 120 12.99 19.86 3.76
CA ARG A 120 14.25 19.73 4.51
C ARG A 120 15.22 20.88 4.23
N SER A 121 15.25 21.38 2.99
CA SER A 121 16.14 22.47 2.58
C SER A 121 15.66 23.84 3.08
N ALA A 122 14.35 24.02 3.23
CA ALA A 122 13.77 25.22 3.83
C ALA A 122 14.11 25.31 5.33
N GLY A 123 14.01 24.21 6.08
CA GLY A 123 14.09 24.22 7.55
C GLY A 123 12.76 24.62 8.21
N GLU A 124 12.67 24.57 9.54
CA GLU A 124 11.41 24.74 10.29
C GLU A 124 10.75 26.12 10.10
N ASP A 125 11.56 27.17 9.90
CA ASP A 125 11.10 28.55 9.64
C ASP A 125 11.43 29.03 8.21
N GLY A 126 11.73 28.10 7.32
CA GLY A 126 12.19 28.38 5.96
C GLY A 126 11.10 28.89 5.02
N ASP A 127 11.48 29.74 4.07
CA ASP A 127 10.61 30.09 2.95
C ASP A 127 10.48 28.93 1.96
N LEU A 128 9.32 28.27 1.97
CA LEU A 128 8.99 27.19 1.04
C LEU A 128 8.98 27.64 -0.42
N ALA A 129 8.70 28.92 -0.72
CA ALA A 129 8.73 29.42 -2.10
C ALA A 129 10.16 29.42 -2.63
N SER A 130 11.10 29.99 -1.86
CA SER A 130 12.53 29.95 -2.18
C SER A 130 13.08 28.51 -2.29
N ALA A 131 12.59 27.58 -1.45
CA ALA A 131 12.98 26.18 -1.52
C ALA A 131 12.44 25.48 -2.78
N ALA A 132 11.22 25.82 -3.21
CA ALA A 132 10.64 25.29 -4.44
C ALA A 132 11.37 25.78 -5.71
N ASP A 133 11.84 27.03 -5.72
CA ASP A 133 12.64 27.58 -6.83
C ASP A 133 14.03 26.92 -6.95
N ALA A 134 14.49 26.23 -5.90
CA ALA A 134 15.80 25.57 -5.84
C ALA A 134 15.77 24.06 -6.22
N LEU A 135 14.58 23.48 -6.46
CA LEU A 135 14.36 22.09 -6.84
C LEU A 135 14.39 21.90 -8.37
#